data_AF-A0A412N9Z4-F1
#
_entry.id   AF-A0A412N9Z4-F1
#
_cell.length_a   1.000
_cell.length_b   1.000
_cell.length_c   1.000
_cell.angle_alpha   90.00
_cell.angle_beta   90.00
_cell.angle_gamma   90.00
#
_symmetry.space_group_name_H-M   'P 1'
#
loop_
_entity.id
_entity.type
_entity.pdbx_description
1 polymer ?
#
loop_
_entity_poly.entity_id
_entity_poly.type
_entity_poly.pdbx_seq_one_letter_code
_entity_poly.pdbx_strand_id
1 'polypeptide(L)'
;MEKKREITEEQVKEYQMLLAQWMQLPKDALEILNEDMPWRIREWLYVCALDQISGAELKTMKPQGLKKIQDIRAQFLKQKFQDRQEIQTQMNALQKQMEEGIEKQATALSRLQEEVLQVLQYLEQEKQILKEREEQLLEEQRKYKEQFQQMEANRLEEEKSWSLWNRMWKKKQRKTQMCRKRAQMDQFVKQVLEEEKFSQEQKSYLLDCLEQGEEMEEVLYLAKSCLSVEQMERIKQLLSEHPQMFWGSRRKPWNQKKKEKEE
;
A
#
# COMPACT_ATOMS: atom_id res chain seq x y z
N MET A 1 -70.75 18.43 78.85
CA MET A 1 -71.46 17.56 77.89
C MET A 1 -72.11 18.48 76.87
N GLU A 2 -71.43 18.79 75.77
CA GLU A 2 -72.03 19.57 74.70
C GLU A 2 -73.20 18.79 74.11
N LYS A 3 -74.41 19.36 74.23
CA LYS A 3 -75.58 18.86 73.51
C LYS A 3 -75.23 18.88 72.02
N LYS A 4 -75.16 17.70 71.40
CA LYS A 4 -75.11 17.58 69.94
C LYS A 4 -76.31 18.37 69.41
N ARG A 5 -76.03 19.50 68.72
CA ARG A 5 -77.07 20.22 67.99
C ARG A 5 -77.55 19.26 66.92
N GLU A 6 -78.82 18.85 66.98
CA GLU A 6 -79.42 18.02 65.95
C GLU A 6 -79.56 18.89 64.69
N ILE A 7 -78.85 18.51 63.64
CA ILE A 7 -78.93 19.18 62.34
C ILE A 7 -80.23 18.75 61.68
N THR A 8 -81.03 19.70 61.23
CA THR A 8 -82.32 19.39 60.56
C THR A 8 -82.10 19.08 59.07
N GLU A 9 -83.05 18.40 58.44
CA GLU A 9 -82.97 18.06 57.01
C GLU A 9 -82.92 19.31 56.11
N GLU A 10 -83.50 20.43 56.55
CA GLU A 10 -83.47 21.73 55.89
C GLU A 10 -82.08 22.34 55.95
N GLN A 11 -81.42 22.29 57.11
CA GLN A 11 -80.04 22.76 57.25
C GLN A 11 -79.09 21.97 56.35
N VAL A 12 -79.28 20.64 56.24
CA VAL A 12 -78.52 19.81 55.30
C VAL A 12 -78.73 20.25 53.85
N LYS A 13 -79.98 20.57 53.46
CA LYS A 13 -80.29 21.06 52.11
C LYS A 13 -79.59 22.40 51.82
N GLU A 14 -79.61 23.35 52.75
CA GLU A 14 -78.93 24.64 52.59
C GLU A 14 -77.43 24.48 52.39
N TYR A 15 -76.78 23.64 53.20
CA TYR A 15 -75.35 23.37 53.04
C TYR A 15 -75.04 22.64 51.73
N GLN A 16 -75.85 21.66 51.33
CA GLN A 16 -75.70 20.98 50.04
C GLN A 16 -75.82 21.96 48.87
N MET A 17 -76.76 22.89 48.91
CA MET A 17 -76.93 23.91 47.87
C MET A 17 -75.75 24.90 47.82
N LEU A 18 -75.24 25.34 48.96
CA LEU A 18 -74.05 26.19 49.03
C LEU A 18 -72.81 25.48 48.47
N LEU A 19 -72.59 24.23 48.87
CA LEU A 19 -71.49 23.40 48.35
C LEU A 19 -71.65 23.12 46.86
N ALA A 20 -72.86 22.83 46.40
CA ALA A 20 -73.16 22.63 44.99
C ALA A 20 -72.82 23.86 44.14
N GLN A 21 -73.14 25.06 44.64
CA GLN A 21 -72.78 26.33 44.00
C GLN A 21 -71.27 26.57 44.00
N TRP A 22 -70.58 26.30 45.11
CA TRP A 22 -69.12 26.41 45.20
C TRP A 22 -68.39 25.46 44.25
N MET A 23 -68.90 24.24 44.11
CA MET A 23 -68.41 23.23 43.16
C MET A 23 -68.80 23.53 41.70
N GLN A 24 -69.51 24.64 41.45
CA GLN A 24 -69.97 25.08 40.13
C GLN A 24 -70.80 24.02 39.40
N LEU A 25 -71.70 23.37 40.13
CA LEU A 25 -72.61 22.41 39.52
C LEU A 25 -73.52 23.07 38.47
N PRO A 26 -73.90 22.33 37.41
CA PRO A 26 -74.78 22.83 36.36
C PRO A 26 -76.10 23.40 36.91
N LYS A 27 -76.60 24.49 36.32
CA LYS A 27 -77.81 25.18 36.81
C LYS A 27 -79.05 24.28 36.80
N ASP A 28 -79.17 23.45 35.78
CA ASP A 28 -80.20 22.42 35.68
C ASP A 28 -80.13 21.39 36.81
N ALA A 29 -78.93 21.00 37.27
CA ALA A 29 -78.76 20.14 38.44
C ALA A 29 -79.16 20.86 39.74
N LEU A 30 -78.79 22.13 39.90
CA LEU A 30 -79.18 22.95 41.06
C LEU A 30 -80.70 23.12 41.18
N GLU A 31 -81.37 23.34 40.04
CA GLU A 31 -82.84 23.43 39.99
C GLU A 31 -83.50 22.14 40.49
N ILE A 32 -83.03 20.98 40.04
CA ILE A 32 -83.56 19.66 40.45
C ILE A 32 -83.35 19.41 41.95
N LEU A 33 -82.18 19.76 42.49
CA LEU A 33 -81.86 19.57 43.91
C LEU A 33 -82.66 20.49 44.84
N ASN A 34 -83.14 21.62 44.32
CA ASN A 34 -83.95 22.57 45.07
C ASN A 34 -85.44 22.20 45.14
N GLU A 35 -85.91 21.27 44.30
CA GLU A 35 -87.29 20.78 44.32
C GLU A 35 -87.64 20.06 45.63
N ASP A 36 -88.94 19.97 45.93
CA ASP A 36 -89.42 19.23 47.09
C ASP A 36 -89.37 17.71 46.81
N MET A 37 -88.64 16.98 47.65
CA MET A 37 -88.42 15.54 47.52
C MET A 37 -87.90 14.91 48.82
N PRO A 38 -88.08 13.58 49.00
CA PRO A 38 -87.56 12.86 50.16
C PRO A 38 -86.04 13.04 50.31
N TRP A 39 -85.57 13.29 51.53
CA TRP A 39 -84.16 13.62 51.80
C TRP A 39 -83.18 12.58 51.26
N ARG A 40 -83.51 11.27 51.37
CA ARG A 40 -82.66 10.18 50.86
C ARG A 40 -82.49 10.23 49.35
N ILE A 41 -83.52 10.64 48.62
CA ILE A 41 -83.45 10.77 47.16
C ILE A 41 -82.63 12.01 46.80
N ARG A 42 -82.85 13.13 47.49
CA ARG A 42 -82.08 14.37 47.32
C ARG A 42 -80.59 14.16 47.56
N GLU A 43 -80.23 13.47 48.63
CA GLU A 43 -78.85 13.17 48.98
C GLU A 43 -78.16 12.35 47.88
N TRP A 44 -78.82 11.32 47.36
CA TRP A 44 -78.25 10.51 46.28
C TRP A 44 -78.16 11.25 44.95
N LEU A 45 -79.15 12.09 44.63
CA LEU A 45 -79.09 12.96 43.45
C LEU A 45 -77.99 14.03 43.57
N TYR A 46 -77.76 14.56 44.78
CA TYR A 46 -76.67 15.50 45.05
C TYR A 46 -75.32 14.83 44.80
N VAL A 47 -75.14 13.60 45.31
CA VAL A 47 -73.91 12.84 45.07
C VAL A 47 -73.74 12.51 43.57
N CYS A 48 -74.81 12.17 42.85
CA CYS A 48 -74.78 11.97 41.40
C CYS A 48 -74.39 13.25 40.64
N ALA A 49 -74.88 14.42 41.08
CA ALA A 49 -74.51 15.70 40.51
C ALA A 49 -73.03 16.02 40.74
N LEU A 50 -72.48 15.70 41.93
CA LEU A 50 -71.04 15.82 42.20
C LEU A 50 -70.19 14.91 41.30
N ASP A 51 -70.70 13.74 40.92
CA ASP A 51 -70.04 12.84 39.96
C ASP A 51 -70.11 13.36 38.51
N GLN A 52 -70.74 14.52 38.29
CA GLN A 52 -70.97 15.18 37.00
C GLN A 52 -71.94 14.43 36.08
N ILE A 53 -72.92 13.73 36.66
CA ILE A 53 -74.05 13.20 35.89
C ILE A 53 -74.93 14.38 35.44
N SER A 54 -75.40 14.35 34.19
CA SER A 54 -76.10 15.48 33.59
C SER A 54 -77.45 15.77 34.26
N GLY A 55 -77.92 17.02 34.23
CA GLY A 55 -79.25 17.37 34.78
C GLY A 55 -80.40 16.67 34.05
N ALA A 56 -80.24 16.35 32.76
CA ALA A 56 -81.19 15.53 32.02
C ALA A 56 -81.33 14.13 32.62
N GLU A 57 -80.22 13.45 32.89
CA GLU A 57 -80.22 12.13 33.53
C GLU A 57 -80.74 12.20 34.97
N LEU A 58 -80.35 13.22 35.73
CA LEU A 58 -80.87 13.46 37.09
C LEU A 58 -82.41 13.61 37.10
N LYS A 59 -83.00 14.31 36.12
CA LYS A 59 -84.47 14.40 35.96
C LYS A 59 -85.11 13.04 35.70
N THR A 60 -84.49 12.18 34.88
CA THR A 60 -85.02 10.83 34.61
C THR A 60 -84.89 9.89 35.80
N MET A 61 -83.89 10.11 36.66
CA MET A 61 -83.64 9.33 37.88
C MET A 61 -84.54 9.73 39.05
N LYS A 62 -84.97 10.99 39.11
CA LYS A 62 -85.84 11.53 40.18
C LYS A 62 -87.06 10.65 40.53
N PRO A 63 -87.91 10.21 39.58
CA PRO A 63 -89.07 9.37 39.90
C PRO A 63 -88.69 7.90 40.21
N GLN A 64 -87.42 7.53 40.04
CA GLN A 64 -86.97 6.16 40.25
C GLN A 64 -86.66 5.94 41.74
N GLY A 65 -87.03 4.76 42.26
CA GLY A 65 -86.69 4.40 43.63
C GLY A 65 -85.18 4.41 43.88
N LEU A 66 -84.79 4.63 45.14
CA LEU A 66 -83.41 4.79 45.59
C LEU A 66 -82.41 3.78 44.99
N LYS A 67 -82.79 2.50 44.91
CA LYS A 67 -81.93 1.42 44.40
C LYS A 67 -81.53 1.63 42.94
N LYS A 68 -82.47 2.10 42.11
CA LYS A 68 -82.19 2.37 40.69
C LYS A 68 -81.22 3.54 40.52
N ILE A 69 -81.34 4.58 41.35
CA ILE A 69 -80.40 5.72 41.35
C ILE A 69 -78.98 5.24 41.69
N GLN A 70 -78.85 4.34 42.68
CA GLN A 70 -77.57 3.73 43.04
C GLN A 70 -76.98 2.90 41.90
N ASP A 71 -77.80 2.07 41.24
CA ASP A 71 -77.37 1.21 40.14
C ASP A 71 -76.91 2.04 38.92
N ILE A 72 -77.66 3.08 38.56
CA ILE A 72 -77.31 3.99 37.44
C ILE A 72 -76.00 4.70 37.74
N ARG A 73 -75.82 5.22 38.95
CA ARG A 73 -74.57 5.86 39.38
C ARG A 73 -73.39 4.89 39.32
N ALA A 74 -73.57 3.65 39.79
CA ALA A 74 -72.52 2.63 39.74
C ALA A 74 -72.10 2.29 38.31
N GLN A 75 -73.07 2.19 37.39
CA GLN A 75 -72.80 1.99 35.96
C GLN A 75 -72.07 3.18 35.34
N PHE A 76 -72.51 4.40 35.63
CA PHE A 76 -71.86 5.62 35.16
C PHE A 76 -70.40 5.72 35.61
N LEU A 77 -70.14 5.47 36.90
CA LEU A 77 -68.78 5.48 37.44
C LEU A 77 -67.92 4.38 36.80
N LYS A 78 -68.48 3.18 36.60
CA LYS A 78 -67.76 2.09 35.91
C LYS A 78 -67.38 2.51 34.50
N GLN A 79 -68.29 3.12 33.74
CA GLN A 79 -68.01 3.60 32.39
C GLN A 79 -66.97 4.73 32.39
N LYS A 80 -67.11 5.72 33.28
CA LYS A 80 -66.21 6.89 33.37
C LYS A 80 -64.76 6.51 33.69
N PHE A 81 -64.54 5.39 34.40
CA PHE A 81 -63.22 4.93 34.79
C PHE A 81 -62.71 3.71 34.01
N GLN A 82 -63.49 3.16 33.07
CA GLN A 82 -63.06 2.08 32.17
C GLN A 82 -61.93 2.54 31.25
N ASP A 83 -62.13 3.67 30.57
CA ASP A 83 -61.16 4.22 29.61
C ASP A 83 -59.79 4.48 30.26
N ARG A 84 -59.77 4.91 31.53
CA ARG A 84 -58.53 5.13 32.28
C ARG A 84 -57.74 3.83 32.46
N GLN A 85 -58.41 2.73 32.78
CA GLN A 85 -57.76 1.43 32.93
C GLN A 85 -57.24 0.92 31.59
N GLU A 86 -58.04 1.07 30.52
CA GLU A 86 -57.62 0.67 29.16
C GLU A 86 -56.42 1.48 28.67
N ILE A 87 -56.44 2.81 28.84
CA ILE A 87 -55.32 3.69 28.50
C ILE A 87 -54.06 3.30 29.29
N GLN A 88 -54.19 2.99 30.58
CA GLN A 88 -53.07 2.55 31.41
C GLN A 88 -52.48 1.23 30.89
N THR A 89 -53.34 0.27 30.53
CA THR A 89 -52.90 -1.03 29.98
C THR A 89 -52.21 -0.84 28.64
N GLN A 90 -52.75 0.00 27.74
CA GLN A 90 -52.13 0.29 26.44
C GLN A 90 -50.78 1.00 26.61
N MET A 91 -50.69 1.97 27.52
CA MET A 91 -49.43 2.68 27.81
C MET A 91 -48.36 1.72 28.33
N ASN A 92 -48.71 0.83 29.26
CA ASN A 92 -47.78 -0.18 29.79
C ASN A 92 -47.33 -1.16 28.69
N ALA A 93 -48.23 -1.56 27.79
CA ALA A 93 -47.90 -2.44 26.67
C ALA A 93 -46.94 -1.76 25.67
N LEU A 94 -47.18 -0.48 25.32
CA LEU A 94 -46.29 0.30 24.47
C LEU A 94 -44.92 0.51 25.12
N GLN A 95 -44.89 0.81 26.41
CA GLN A 95 -43.63 0.96 27.16
C GLN A 95 -42.82 -0.33 27.14
N LYS A 96 -43.47 -1.48 27.36
CA LYS A 96 -42.80 -2.79 27.26
C LYS A 96 -42.26 -3.07 25.86
N GLN A 97 -43.03 -2.75 24.80
CA GLN A 97 -42.54 -2.91 23.43
C GLN A 97 -41.34 -2.01 23.13
N MET A 98 -41.33 -0.78 23.65
CA MET A 98 -40.21 0.14 23.53
C MET A 98 -38.97 -0.42 24.24
N GLU A 99 -39.10 -0.91 25.46
CA GLU A 99 -38.00 -1.52 26.23
C GLU A 99 -37.42 -2.75 25.50
N GLU A 100 -38.28 -3.66 25.02
CA GLU A 100 -37.85 -4.81 24.21
C GLU A 100 -37.17 -4.39 22.90
N GLY A 101 -37.64 -3.29 22.28
CA GLY A 101 -37.03 -2.72 21.08
C GLY A 101 -35.62 -2.18 21.35
N ILE A 102 -35.45 -1.45 22.45
CA ILE A 102 -34.15 -0.93 22.90
C ILE A 102 -33.18 -2.08 23.19
N GLU A 103 -33.63 -3.13 23.88
CA GLU A 103 -32.80 -4.29 24.21
C GLU A 103 -32.36 -5.07 22.96
N LYS A 104 -33.27 -5.27 21.99
CA LYS A 104 -32.94 -5.87 20.69
C LYS A 104 -31.94 -5.01 19.90
N GLN A 105 -32.09 -3.69 19.95
CA GLN A 105 -31.17 -2.79 19.27
C GLN A 105 -29.79 -2.77 19.94
N ALA A 106 -29.74 -2.76 21.28
CA ALA A 106 -28.49 -2.83 22.03
C ALA A 106 -27.72 -4.12 21.74
N THR A 107 -28.41 -5.27 21.74
CA THR A 107 -27.78 -6.56 21.40
C THR A 107 -27.30 -6.63 19.96
N ALA A 108 -28.05 -6.07 18.99
CA ALA A 108 -27.60 -5.97 17.61
C ALA A 108 -26.35 -5.07 17.47
N LEU A 109 -26.32 -3.94 18.17
CA LEU A 109 -25.17 -3.04 18.18
C LEU A 109 -23.92 -3.69 18.81
N SER A 110 -24.07 -4.44 19.91
CA SER A 110 -22.95 -5.17 20.51
C SER A 110 -22.37 -6.21 19.55
N ARG A 111 -23.21 -6.97 18.84
CA ARG A 111 -22.74 -7.94 17.82
C ARG A 111 -22.00 -7.26 16.68
N LEU A 112 -22.54 -6.15 16.16
CA LEU A 112 -21.87 -5.37 15.11
C LEU A 112 -20.54 -4.79 15.59
N GLN A 113 -20.46 -4.33 16.84
CA GLN A 113 -19.21 -3.85 17.43
C GLN A 113 -18.17 -4.97 17.52
N GLU A 114 -18.56 -6.18 17.91
CA GLU A 114 -17.68 -7.36 17.94
C GLU A 114 -17.16 -7.73 16.53
N GLU A 115 -18.03 -7.76 15.52
CA GLU A 115 -17.65 -8.02 14.13
C GLU A 115 -16.66 -6.97 13.61
N VAL A 116 -16.90 -5.69 13.89
CA VAL A 116 -15.98 -4.60 13.52
C VAL A 116 -14.62 -4.78 14.19
N LEU A 117 -14.58 -5.15 15.47
CA LEU A 117 -13.31 -5.42 16.17
C LEU A 117 -12.55 -6.60 15.56
N GLN A 118 -13.24 -7.67 15.19
CA GLN A 118 -12.62 -8.82 14.51
C GLN A 118 -12.00 -8.42 13.16
N VAL A 119 -12.73 -7.63 12.36
CA VAL A 119 -12.22 -7.12 11.07
C VAL A 119 -11.00 -6.22 11.27
N LEU A 120 -11.03 -5.31 12.25
CA LEU A 120 -9.89 -4.45 12.56
C LEU A 120 -8.66 -5.25 12.97
N GLN A 121 -8.84 -6.30 13.79
CA GLN A 121 -7.75 -7.17 14.18
C GLN A 121 -7.15 -7.92 12.99
N TYR A 122 -7.99 -8.43 12.08
CA TYR A 122 -7.55 -9.07 10.85
C TYR A 122 -6.74 -8.10 9.96
N LEU A 123 -7.24 -6.87 9.77
CA LEU A 123 -6.55 -5.87 8.95
C LEU A 123 -5.19 -5.47 9.53
N GLU A 124 -5.07 -5.38 10.86
CA GLU A 124 -3.78 -5.10 11.50
C GLU A 124 -2.77 -6.24 11.28
N GLN A 125 -3.23 -7.50 11.34
CA GLN A 125 -2.39 -8.66 11.02
C GLN A 125 -1.94 -8.64 9.55
N GLU A 126 -2.86 -8.38 8.62
CA GLU A 126 -2.57 -8.32 7.18
C GLU A 126 -1.57 -7.19 6.86
N LYS A 127 -1.73 -6.03 7.50
CA LYS A 127 -0.79 -4.90 7.40
C LYS A 127 0.60 -5.27 7.90
N GLN A 128 0.72 -6.07 8.97
CA GLN A 128 2.01 -6.50 9.50
C GLN A 128 2.71 -7.47 8.53
N ILE A 129 1.95 -8.43 7.96
CA ILE A 129 2.46 -9.34 6.93
C ILE A 129 2.93 -8.57 5.69
N LEU A 130 2.19 -7.55 5.27
CA LEU A 130 2.57 -6.72 4.12
C LEU A 130 3.88 -5.97 4.37
N LYS A 131 4.08 -5.41 5.58
CA LYS A 131 5.35 -4.76 5.95
C LYS A 131 6.52 -5.73 5.89
N GLU A 132 6.36 -6.94 6.44
CA GLU A 132 7.40 -7.97 6.39
C GLU A 132 7.76 -8.35 4.95
N ARG A 133 6.76 -8.48 4.07
CA ARG A 133 6.99 -8.74 2.63
C ARG A 133 7.68 -7.58 1.94
N GLU A 134 7.34 -6.34 2.27
CA GLU A 134 7.99 -5.14 1.71
C GLU A 134 9.47 -5.06 2.12
N GLU A 135 9.78 -5.35 3.40
CA GLU A 135 11.15 -5.43 3.89
C GLU A 135 11.95 -6.55 3.19
N GLN A 136 11.35 -7.72 2.98
CA GLN A 136 11.97 -8.81 2.24
C GLN A 136 12.29 -8.41 0.79
N LEU A 137 11.35 -7.78 0.08
CA LEU A 137 11.58 -7.30 -1.28
C LEU A 137 12.70 -6.26 -1.34
N LEU A 138 12.77 -5.36 -0.35
CA LEU A 138 13.82 -4.35 -0.28
C LEU A 138 15.20 -4.98 -0.02
N GLU A 139 15.26 -6.03 0.79
CA GLU A 139 16.49 -6.78 1.06
C GLU A 139 16.94 -7.58 -0.17
N GLU A 140 16.02 -8.22 -0.89
CA GLU A 140 16.34 -8.87 -2.17
C GLU A 140 16.86 -7.87 -3.20
N GLN A 141 16.23 -6.69 -3.31
CA GLN A 141 16.69 -5.64 -4.21
C GLN A 141 18.11 -5.18 -3.87
N ARG A 142 18.44 -5.04 -2.58
CA ARG A 142 19.81 -4.73 -2.13
C ARG A 142 20.80 -5.81 -2.54
N LYS A 143 20.47 -7.09 -2.29
CA LYS A 143 21.33 -8.22 -2.68
C LYS A 143 21.58 -8.25 -4.19
N TYR A 144 20.56 -8.06 -5.02
CA TYR A 144 20.73 -7.99 -6.47
C TYR A 144 21.66 -6.83 -6.88
N LYS A 145 21.50 -5.67 -6.25
CA LYS A 145 22.33 -4.50 -6.53
C LYS A 145 23.79 -4.73 -6.14
N GLU A 146 24.04 -5.34 -4.98
CA GLU A 146 25.37 -5.72 -4.52
C GLU A 146 26.02 -6.77 -5.43
N GLN A 147 25.27 -7.82 -5.81
CA GLN A 147 25.74 -8.83 -6.75
C GLN A 147 26.11 -8.22 -8.10
N PHE A 148 25.29 -7.30 -8.61
CA PHE A 148 25.56 -6.62 -9.87
C PHE A 148 26.83 -5.76 -9.78
N GLN A 149 26.98 -4.98 -8.70
CA GLN A 149 28.21 -4.18 -8.47
C GLN A 149 29.45 -5.06 -8.35
N GLN A 150 29.35 -6.20 -7.68
CA GLN A 150 30.45 -7.16 -7.57
C GLN A 150 30.81 -7.77 -8.92
N MET A 151 29.81 -8.12 -9.74
CA MET A 151 30.02 -8.62 -11.09
C MET A 151 30.72 -7.58 -11.98
N GLU A 152 30.30 -6.31 -11.92
CA GLU A 152 30.95 -5.22 -12.65
C GLU A 152 32.40 -4.98 -12.17
N ALA A 153 32.63 -5.03 -10.86
CA ALA A 153 33.96 -4.89 -10.28
C ALA A 153 34.89 -6.02 -10.75
N ASN A 154 34.43 -7.27 -10.70
CA ASN A 154 35.17 -8.43 -11.18
C ASN A 154 35.49 -8.32 -12.68
N ARG A 155 34.50 -7.95 -13.49
CA ARG A 155 34.70 -7.74 -14.94
C ARG A 155 35.76 -6.68 -15.21
N LEU A 156 35.73 -5.55 -14.49
CA LEU A 156 36.72 -4.49 -14.66
C LEU A 156 38.12 -4.94 -14.23
N GLU A 157 38.22 -5.76 -13.18
CA GLU A 157 39.48 -6.33 -12.72
C GLU A 157 40.05 -7.35 -13.71
N GLU A 158 39.21 -8.17 -14.33
CA GLU A 158 39.58 -9.08 -15.42
C GLU A 158 40.08 -8.32 -16.65
N GLU A 159 39.39 -7.25 -17.08
CA GLU A 159 39.82 -6.38 -18.17
C GLU A 159 41.19 -5.73 -17.87
N LYS A 160 41.39 -5.25 -16.63
CA LYS A 160 42.68 -4.71 -16.17
C LYS A 160 43.77 -5.78 -16.20
N SER A 161 43.51 -6.97 -15.65
CA SER A 161 44.45 -8.09 -15.63
C SER A 161 44.86 -8.53 -17.04
N TRP A 162 43.88 -8.66 -17.95
CA TRP A 162 44.11 -9.01 -19.35
C TRP A 162 44.93 -7.94 -20.09
N SER A 163 44.65 -6.65 -19.82
CA SER A 163 45.42 -5.54 -20.39
C SER A 163 46.88 -5.53 -19.91
N LEU A 164 47.11 -5.83 -18.62
CA LEU A 164 48.45 -5.95 -18.05
C LEU A 164 49.21 -7.14 -18.64
N TRP A 165 48.56 -8.30 -18.76
CA TRP A 165 49.13 -9.50 -19.38
C TRP A 165 49.51 -9.24 -20.83
N ASN A 166 48.63 -8.61 -21.63
CA ASN A 166 48.90 -8.22 -23.01
C ASN A 166 50.10 -7.27 -23.13
N ARG A 167 50.22 -6.30 -22.22
CA ARG A 167 51.37 -5.38 -22.18
C ARG A 167 52.67 -6.13 -21.88
N MET A 168 52.65 -7.06 -20.93
CA MET A 168 53.80 -7.89 -20.59
C MET A 168 54.21 -8.82 -21.74
N TRP A 169 53.24 -9.43 -22.41
CA TRP A 169 53.45 -10.28 -23.56
C TRP A 169 54.07 -9.51 -24.74
N LYS A 170 53.53 -8.33 -25.08
CA LYS A 170 54.12 -7.45 -26.11
C LYS A 170 55.55 -7.01 -25.75
N LYS A 171 55.85 -6.73 -24.48
CA LYS A 171 57.21 -6.41 -24.02
C LYS A 171 58.16 -7.61 -24.18
N LYS A 172 57.72 -8.81 -23.83
CA LYS A 172 58.50 -10.05 -24.01
C LYS A 172 58.78 -10.30 -25.48
N GLN A 173 57.77 -10.17 -26.34
CA GLN A 173 57.90 -10.29 -27.79
C GLN A 173 58.93 -9.30 -28.36
N ARG A 174 58.86 -8.01 -27.98
CA ARG A 174 59.85 -6.99 -28.39
C ARG A 174 61.26 -7.33 -27.93
N LYS A 175 61.44 -7.80 -26.68
CA LYS A 175 62.75 -8.23 -26.17
C LYS A 175 63.30 -9.41 -26.96
N THR A 176 62.48 -10.44 -27.23
CA THR A 176 62.89 -11.58 -28.05
C THR A 176 63.26 -11.15 -29.47
N GLN A 177 62.49 -10.24 -30.07
CA GLN A 177 62.80 -9.69 -31.39
C GLN A 177 64.13 -8.93 -31.40
N MET A 178 64.40 -8.11 -30.38
CA MET A 178 65.68 -7.40 -30.21
C MET A 178 66.85 -8.38 -30.04
N CYS A 179 66.71 -9.41 -29.20
CA CYS A 179 67.75 -10.43 -29.03
C CYS A 179 68.05 -11.18 -30.33
N ARG A 180 67.01 -11.52 -31.12
CA ARG A 180 67.19 -12.12 -32.46
C ARG A 180 67.96 -11.21 -33.40
N LYS A 181 67.57 -9.94 -33.50
CA LYS A 181 68.26 -8.96 -34.35
C LYS A 181 69.72 -8.75 -33.92
N ARG A 182 69.98 -8.73 -32.62
CA ARG A 182 71.35 -8.64 -32.08
C ARG A 182 72.19 -9.85 -32.44
N ALA A 183 71.65 -11.07 -32.28
CA ALA A 183 72.34 -12.29 -32.67
C ALA A 183 72.62 -12.37 -34.18
N GLN A 184 71.69 -11.89 -35.02
CA GLN A 184 71.90 -11.80 -36.47
C GLN A 184 73.01 -10.79 -36.82
N MET A 185 73.06 -9.65 -36.13
CA MET A 185 74.16 -8.70 -36.26
C MET A 185 75.50 -9.32 -35.82
N ASP A 186 75.54 -9.98 -34.67
CA ASP A 186 76.76 -10.65 -34.17
C ASP A 186 77.22 -11.74 -35.15
N GLN A 187 76.28 -12.48 -35.77
CA GLN A 187 76.59 -13.44 -36.84
C GLN A 187 77.19 -12.76 -38.07
N PHE A 188 76.63 -11.63 -38.50
CA PHE A 188 77.15 -10.87 -39.63
C PHE A 188 78.57 -10.36 -39.39
N VAL A 189 78.84 -9.78 -38.20
CA VAL A 189 80.18 -9.34 -37.82
C VAL A 189 81.16 -10.51 -37.89
N LYS A 190 80.81 -11.66 -37.30
CA LYS A 190 81.68 -12.83 -37.27
C LYS A 190 81.93 -13.46 -38.63
N GLN A 191 80.90 -13.61 -39.46
CA GLN A 191 81.01 -14.34 -40.74
C GLN A 191 81.51 -13.46 -41.89
N VAL A 192 81.16 -12.16 -41.90
CA VAL A 192 81.40 -11.28 -43.04
C VAL A 192 82.54 -10.32 -42.76
N LEU A 193 82.58 -9.69 -41.58
CA LEU A 193 83.58 -8.67 -41.28
C LEU A 193 84.89 -9.26 -40.75
N GLU A 194 84.83 -10.30 -39.90
CA GLU A 194 86.01 -10.94 -39.29
C GLU A 194 86.68 -11.99 -40.20
N GLU A 195 85.97 -12.62 -41.14
CA GLU A 195 86.59 -13.60 -42.05
C GLU A 195 87.41 -12.93 -43.18
N GLU A 196 88.60 -13.47 -43.48
CA GLU A 196 89.49 -13.01 -44.56
C GLU A 196 89.01 -13.41 -45.98
N LYS A 197 87.94 -14.21 -46.08
CA LYS A 197 87.45 -14.75 -47.36
C LYS A 197 86.65 -13.74 -48.18
N PHE A 198 86.25 -12.63 -47.59
CA PHE A 198 85.54 -11.55 -48.28
C PHE A 198 86.50 -10.41 -48.62
N SER A 199 86.46 -9.94 -49.86
CA SER A 199 87.15 -8.74 -50.32
C SER A 199 86.63 -7.49 -49.60
N GLN A 200 87.47 -6.47 -49.47
CA GLN A 200 87.10 -5.20 -48.86
C GLN A 200 85.92 -4.53 -49.59
N GLU A 201 85.81 -4.70 -50.91
CA GLU A 201 84.69 -4.20 -51.71
C GLU A 201 83.38 -4.93 -51.40
N GLN A 202 83.43 -6.25 -51.19
CA GLN A 202 82.27 -7.05 -50.79
C GLN A 202 81.80 -6.69 -49.38
N LYS A 203 82.74 -6.46 -48.44
CA LYS A 203 82.42 -6.00 -47.08
C LYS A 203 81.75 -4.62 -47.09
N SER A 204 82.29 -3.68 -47.88
CA SER A 204 81.70 -2.34 -48.04
C SER A 204 80.29 -2.41 -48.60
N TYR A 205 80.07 -3.17 -49.68
CA TYR A 205 78.75 -3.31 -50.30
C TYR A 205 77.69 -3.89 -49.35
N LEU A 206 78.06 -4.89 -48.54
CA LEU A 206 77.14 -5.50 -47.57
C LEU A 206 76.83 -4.56 -46.39
N LEU A 207 77.78 -3.72 -45.98
CA LEU A 207 77.54 -2.65 -44.99
C LEU A 207 76.63 -1.56 -45.56
N ASP A 208 76.86 -1.11 -46.79
CA ASP A 208 76.01 -0.12 -47.48
C ASP A 208 74.56 -0.62 -47.58
N CYS A 209 74.35 -1.92 -47.81
CA CYS A 209 73.02 -2.52 -47.76
C CYS A 209 72.38 -2.38 -46.37
N LEU A 210 73.12 -2.63 -45.29
CA LEU A 210 72.56 -2.46 -43.93
C LEU A 210 72.26 -0.98 -43.61
N GLU A 211 73.11 -0.05 -44.04
CA GLU A 211 72.91 1.40 -43.86
C GLU A 211 71.68 1.91 -44.63
N GLN A 212 71.41 1.34 -45.80
CA GLN A 212 70.22 1.63 -46.59
C GLN A 212 68.92 1.04 -46.00
N GLY A 213 69.01 0.33 -44.86
CA GLY A 213 67.87 -0.18 -44.10
C GLY A 213 67.38 -1.56 -44.51
N GLU A 214 68.20 -2.34 -45.21
CA GLU A 214 67.87 -3.71 -45.61
C GLU A 214 67.84 -4.65 -44.38
N GLU A 215 66.99 -5.69 -44.40
CA GLU A 215 66.89 -6.59 -43.24
C GLU A 215 68.14 -7.45 -43.11
N MET A 216 68.59 -7.67 -41.86
CA MET A 216 69.81 -8.44 -41.57
C MET A 216 69.77 -9.88 -42.11
N GLU A 217 68.61 -10.54 -42.04
CA GLU A 217 68.44 -11.91 -42.59
C GLU A 217 68.69 -11.97 -44.10
N GLU A 218 68.29 -10.92 -44.79
CA GLU A 218 68.38 -10.79 -46.23
C GLU A 218 69.81 -10.46 -46.67
N VAL A 219 70.50 -9.57 -45.94
CA VAL A 219 71.92 -9.27 -46.16
C VAL A 219 72.79 -10.49 -45.87
N LEU A 220 72.53 -11.23 -44.78
CA LEU A 220 73.22 -12.50 -44.49
C LEU A 220 73.00 -13.56 -45.57
N TYR A 221 71.83 -13.59 -46.21
CA TYR A 221 71.57 -14.53 -47.31
C TYR A 221 72.40 -14.22 -48.56
N LEU A 222 72.63 -12.94 -48.85
CA LEU A 222 73.46 -12.47 -49.97
C LEU A 222 74.96 -12.65 -49.72
N ALA A 223 75.39 -12.65 -48.45
CA ALA A 223 76.78 -12.71 -48.03
C ALA A 223 77.44 -14.09 -48.29
N LYS A 224 77.73 -14.39 -49.55
CA LYS A 224 78.48 -15.58 -49.98
C LYS A 224 79.79 -15.15 -50.62
N SER A 225 80.92 -15.59 -50.05
CA SER A 225 82.27 -15.16 -50.47
C SER A 225 82.63 -15.49 -51.91
N CYS A 226 81.94 -16.46 -52.54
CA CYS A 226 82.13 -16.85 -53.93
C CYS A 226 81.41 -15.96 -54.97
N LEU A 227 80.66 -14.94 -54.55
CA LEU A 227 79.91 -14.04 -55.45
C LEU A 227 80.61 -12.69 -55.58
N SER A 228 80.74 -12.14 -56.79
CA SER A 228 81.20 -10.75 -56.98
C SER A 228 80.14 -9.74 -56.52
N VAL A 229 80.55 -8.49 -56.29
CA VAL A 229 79.62 -7.40 -55.92
C VAL A 229 78.50 -7.24 -56.95
N GLU A 230 78.83 -7.28 -58.25
CA GLU A 230 77.85 -7.23 -59.34
C GLU A 230 76.87 -8.40 -59.32
N GLN A 231 77.33 -9.61 -58.98
CA GLN A 231 76.47 -10.79 -58.85
C GLN A 231 75.55 -10.67 -57.63
N MET A 232 76.05 -10.18 -56.49
CA MET A 232 75.23 -9.91 -55.31
C MET A 232 74.16 -8.86 -55.59
N GLU A 233 74.48 -7.81 -56.34
CA GLU A 233 73.54 -6.77 -56.73
C GLU A 233 72.45 -7.28 -57.69
N ARG A 234 72.83 -8.11 -58.67
CA ARG A 234 71.86 -8.73 -59.57
C ARG A 234 70.95 -9.72 -58.85
N ILE A 235 71.48 -10.47 -57.89
CA ILE A 235 70.67 -11.36 -57.02
C ILE A 235 69.74 -10.51 -56.14
N LYS A 236 70.20 -9.39 -55.59
CA LYS A 236 69.39 -8.45 -54.81
C LYS A 236 68.24 -7.86 -55.66
N GLN A 237 68.49 -7.52 -56.92
CA GLN A 237 67.44 -7.07 -57.87
C GLN A 237 66.41 -8.18 -58.12
N LEU A 238 66.84 -9.42 -58.35
CA LEU A 238 65.93 -10.56 -58.54
C LEU A 238 65.07 -10.85 -57.30
N LEU A 239 65.64 -10.75 -56.10
CA LEU A 239 64.90 -10.89 -54.84
C LEU A 239 63.89 -9.75 -54.64
N SER A 240 64.19 -8.56 -55.17
CA SER A 240 63.30 -7.40 -55.16
C SER A 240 62.13 -7.53 -56.13
N GLU A 241 62.38 -8.05 -57.33
CA GLU A 241 61.39 -8.21 -58.40
C GLU A 241 60.49 -9.44 -58.20
N HIS A 242 61.03 -10.51 -57.60
CA HIS A 242 60.32 -11.78 -57.40
C HIS A 242 60.39 -12.32 -55.95
N PRO A 243 59.91 -11.56 -54.95
CA PRO A 243 60.01 -11.94 -53.52
C PRO A 243 59.26 -13.24 -53.19
N GLN A 244 58.26 -13.59 -53.99
CA GLN A 244 57.38 -14.74 -53.76
C GLN A 244 58.08 -16.09 -54.02
N MET A 245 59.14 -16.09 -54.83
CA MET A 245 59.90 -17.31 -55.15
C MET A 245 60.87 -17.73 -54.03
N PHE A 246 61.24 -16.81 -53.14
CA PHE A 246 62.29 -17.07 -52.13
C PHE A 246 61.81 -16.97 -50.68
N TRP A 247 60.81 -16.14 -50.37
CA TRP A 247 60.44 -15.82 -48.98
C TRP A 247 59.01 -16.18 -48.57
N GLY A 248 58.23 -16.79 -49.48
CA GLY A 248 56.82 -17.17 -49.26
C GLY A 248 55.87 -15.95 -49.16
N SER A 249 54.58 -16.17 -49.43
CA SER A 249 53.57 -15.11 -49.69
C SER A 249 53.24 -14.14 -48.54
N ARG A 250 54.00 -14.12 -47.44
CA ARG A 250 53.77 -13.22 -46.27
C ARG A 250 54.83 -12.13 -46.07
N ARG A 251 55.90 -12.05 -46.88
CA ARG A 251 56.89 -10.96 -46.79
C ARG A 251 56.69 -9.92 -47.91
N LYS A 252 56.71 -8.63 -47.56
CA LYS A 252 56.60 -7.51 -48.53
C LYS A 252 57.86 -7.44 -49.42
N PRO A 253 57.73 -7.10 -50.72
CA PRO A 253 58.84 -6.85 -51.65
C PRO A 253 59.89 -5.88 -51.10
N TRP A 254 61.17 -6.18 -51.37
CA TRP A 254 62.36 -5.43 -50.95
C TRP A 254 62.24 -3.90 -51.14
N ASN A 255 61.73 -3.46 -52.30
CA ASN A 255 61.60 -2.04 -52.64
C ASN A 255 60.38 -1.32 -51.99
N GLN A 256 59.44 -2.04 -51.38
CA GLN A 256 58.27 -1.42 -50.74
C GLN A 256 58.55 -0.92 -49.31
N LYS A 257 59.63 -1.37 -48.66
CA LYS A 257 60.00 -0.89 -47.31
C LYS A 257 60.59 0.52 -47.29
N LYS A 258 61.23 0.99 -48.38
CA LYS A 258 61.78 2.35 -48.45
C LYS A 258 60.71 3.44 -48.56
N LYS A 259 59.51 3.13 -49.07
CA LYS A 259 58.43 4.12 -49.25
C LYS A 259 57.59 4.43 -48.01
N GLU A 260 57.66 3.62 -46.94
CA GLU A 260 56.89 3.84 -45.71
C GLU A 260 57.62 4.71 -44.66
N LYS A 261 58.76 5.33 -45.01
CA LYS A 261 59.56 6.19 -44.10
C LYS A 261 59.63 7.68 -44.52
N GLU A 262 58.95 8.09 -45.58
CA GLU A 262 58.87 9.49 -46.05
C GLU A 262 57.43 10.07 -45.99
N GLU A 263 56.55 9.50 -45.18
CA GLU A 263 55.24 10.08 -44.80
C GLU A 263 55.09 10.18 -43.28
#